data_AF-A0A8J2M3Z3-F1
#
_entry.id   AF-A0A8J2M3Z3-F1
#
_cell.length_a   1.000
_cell.length_b   1.000
_cell.length_c   1.000
_cell.angle_alpha   90.00
_cell.angle_beta   90.00
_cell.angle_gamma   90.00
#
_symmetry.space_group_name_H-M   'P 1'
#
loop_
_entity.id
_entity.type
_entity.pdbx_description
1 polymer ?
#
loop_
_entity_poly.entity_id
_entity_poly.type
_entity_poly.pdbx_seq_one_letter_code
_entity_poly.pdbx_strand_id
1 'polypeptide(L)'
;MYLFRLKPAVSSRNFCKVKKRCTEALECWRCRKAIGCLKEKLFCPMCAAIQPVEGRNYFDYLGVVPGFDVDLSLLKMNFLKLQSVVHPDKFSRCSPEEKEISENCSRYLNEAYKTLTEPLERAKYLLTLKGAPQNDEHVMGGTDFLAEMMELNELMVTNNDPKELKILLYEVETKIQMLGREFKNSIETNQLGKAKKAVFKLTFYYRLKHGLSNKIIDIE
;
A
#
# COMPACT_ATOMS: atom_id res chain seq x y z
N MET A 1 -27.67 8.37 -17.85
CA MET A 1 -28.38 9.13 -16.80
C MET A 1 -28.56 8.24 -15.57
N TYR A 2 -27.59 8.21 -14.65
CA TYR A 2 -27.79 7.67 -13.31
C TYR A 2 -27.42 8.76 -12.31
N LEU A 3 -28.46 9.35 -11.73
CA LEU A 3 -28.43 10.45 -10.78
C LEU A 3 -27.98 9.93 -9.41
N PHE A 4 -26.71 10.08 -9.06
CA PHE A 4 -26.27 10.00 -7.67
C PHE A 4 -26.63 11.30 -6.95
N ARG A 5 -27.77 11.28 -6.25
CA ARG A 5 -28.18 12.34 -5.32
C ARG A 5 -27.21 12.37 -4.14
N LEU A 6 -26.44 13.46 -4.04
CA LEU A 6 -25.78 13.92 -2.83
C LEU A 6 -26.82 14.17 -1.73
N LYS A 7 -26.51 13.75 -0.49
CA LYS A 7 -27.15 14.28 0.73
C LYS A 7 -26.12 14.51 1.84
N PRO A 8 -26.38 15.46 2.75
CA PRO A 8 -25.41 16.48 3.14
C PRO A 8 -24.77 16.25 4.52
N ALA A 9 -23.74 17.07 4.76
CA ALA A 9 -23.16 17.58 6.01
C ALA A 9 -23.42 16.84 7.34
N VAL A 10 -22.29 16.59 8.01
CA VAL A 10 -22.15 16.17 9.41
C VAL A 10 -23.07 16.95 10.35
N SER A 11 -23.94 16.23 11.07
CA SER A 11 -24.66 16.74 12.22
C SER A 11 -24.53 15.74 13.37
N SER A 12 -24.13 16.29 14.51
CA SER A 12 -24.01 15.63 15.79
C SER A 12 -25.39 15.19 16.30
N ARG A 13 -25.57 13.87 16.49
CA ARG A 13 -26.31 13.17 17.57
C ARG A 13 -27.05 11.90 17.08
N ASN A 14 -27.00 10.91 17.96
CA ASN A 14 -27.90 9.74 18.11
C ASN A 14 -27.78 8.59 17.09
N PHE A 15 -26.81 7.70 17.34
CA PHE A 15 -26.72 6.38 16.73
C PHE A 15 -27.52 5.35 17.53
N CYS A 16 -28.79 5.15 17.18
CA CYS A 16 -29.55 3.98 17.62
C CYS A 16 -30.55 3.55 16.53
N LYS A 17 -30.24 2.43 15.86
CA LYS A 17 -31.18 1.36 15.46
C LYS A 17 -30.42 0.25 14.73
N VAL A 18 -30.47 -0.96 15.29
CA VAL A 18 -29.81 -2.18 14.80
C VAL A 18 -30.84 -3.14 14.20
N LYS A 19 -30.54 -3.70 13.02
CA LYS A 19 -30.86 -5.08 12.55
C LYS A 19 -29.72 -5.42 11.55
N LYS A 20 -29.16 -6.63 11.40
CA LYS A 20 -29.60 -8.03 11.53
C LYS A 20 -28.35 -8.94 11.75
N ARG A 21 -28.58 -10.21 12.13
CA ARG A 21 -27.64 -11.27 12.60
C ARG A 21 -26.41 -11.54 11.72
N CYS A 22 -25.26 -11.83 12.37
CA CYS A 22 -24.10 -12.58 11.82
C CYS A 22 -23.32 -13.28 12.96
N THR A 23 -22.64 -14.37 12.63
CA THR A 23 -22.29 -15.52 13.49
C THR A 23 -20.86 -15.61 14.02
N GLU A 24 -20.02 -14.56 13.91
CA GLU A 24 -18.66 -14.61 14.46
C GLU A 24 -18.41 -13.44 15.43
N ALA A 25 -18.17 -13.80 16.69
CA ALA A 25 -17.98 -12.91 17.81
C ALA A 25 -16.59 -12.25 17.72
N LEU A 26 -16.56 -10.94 17.47
CA LEU A 26 -15.49 -10.11 17.99
C LEU A 26 -16.09 -9.18 19.06
N GLU A 27 -15.40 -9.12 20.19
CA GLU A 27 -15.79 -8.32 21.34
C GLU A 27 -15.16 -6.93 21.25
N CYS A 28 -15.95 -5.88 21.44
CA CYS A 28 -15.39 -4.55 21.57
C CYS A 28 -14.57 -4.47 22.86
N TRP A 29 -13.29 -4.09 22.77
CA TRP A 29 -12.37 -4.00 23.90
C TRP A 29 -12.92 -3.16 25.08
N ARG A 30 -13.72 -2.13 24.78
CA ARG A 30 -14.30 -1.24 25.79
C ARG A 30 -15.63 -1.74 26.36
N CYS A 31 -16.58 -2.14 25.53
CA CYS A 31 -17.96 -2.41 25.99
C CYS A 31 -18.35 -3.89 26.01
N ARG A 32 -17.49 -4.79 25.50
CA ARG A 32 -17.69 -6.25 25.44
C ARG A 32 -18.99 -6.72 24.76
N LYS A 33 -19.69 -5.83 24.04
CA LYS A 33 -20.87 -6.20 23.26
C LYS A 33 -20.40 -6.80 21.94
N ALA A 34 -20.87 -8.01 21.63
CA ALA A 34 -20.59 -8.71 20.38
C ALA A 34 -21.15 -7.91 19.20
N ILE A 35 -20.27 -7.40 18.35
CA ILE A 35 -20.64 -6.67 17.14
C ILE A 35 -19.94 -7.39 16.00
N GLY A 36 -20.70 -8.22 15.27
CA GLY A 36 -20.29 -8.67 13.96
C GLY A 36 -19.92 -7.45 13.10
N CYS A 37 -18.73 -7.50 12.48
CA CYS A 37 -18.03 -6.43 11.75
C CYS A 37 -17.14 -5.46 12.56
N LEU A 38 -16.52 -5.87 13.68
CA LEU A 38 -15.35 -5.13 14.20
C LEU A 38 -14.14 -5.20 13.24
N LYS A 39 -14.03 -6.25 12.43
CA LYS A 39 -13.02 -6.34 11.36
C LYS A 39 -13.15 -5.22 10.32
N GLU A 40 -14.35 -4.66 10.09
CA GLU A 40 -14.59 -3.68 9.02
C GLU A 40 -14.79 -2.25 9.54
N LYS A 41 -15.17 -2.06 10.81
CA LYS A 41 -15.52 -0.74 11.36
C LYS A 41 -14.44 -0.22 12.30
N LEU A 42 -13.98 1.01 12.05
CA LEU A 42 -12.97 1.70 12.88
C LEU A 42 -13.51 2.11 14.26
N PHE A 43 -14.83 2.19 14.42
CA PHE A 43 -15.48 2.63 15.66
C PHE A 43 -16.59 1.66 16.06
N CYS A 44 -16.70 1.41 17.36
CA CYS A 44 -17.77 0.60 17.92
C CYS A 44 -19.12 1.33 17.78
N PRO A 45 -20.15 0.74 17.14
CA PRO A 45 -21.46 1.38 17.02
C PRO A 45 -22.23 1.52 18.35
N MET A 46 -21.80 0.81 19.41
CA MET A 46 -22.47 0.85 20.71
C MET A 46 -21.86 1.87 21.68
N CYS A 47 -20.54 2.06 21.68
CA CYS A 47 -19.85 2.97 22.61
C CYS A 47 -18.96 4.02 21.92
N ALA A 48 -18.92 4.03 20.59
CA ALA A 48 -18.10 4.93 19.77
C ALA A 48 -16.57 4.83 20.00
N ALA A 49 -16.09 3.86 20.79
CA ALA A 49 -14.65 3.66 20.98
C ALA A 49 -13.97 3.26 19.67
N ILE A 50 -12.81 3.84 19.40
CA ILE A 50 -11.93 3.42 18.31
C ILE A 50 -11.51 1.96 18.53
N GLN A 51 -11.42 1.16 17.47
CA GLN A 51 -11.11 -0.27 17.55
C GLN A 51 -9.70 -0.54 16.98
N PRO A 52 -8.98 -1.52 17.52
CA PRO A 52 -7.65 -1.89 17.03
C PRO A 52 -7.70 -2.36 15.57
N VAL A 53 -6.58 -2.18 14.86
CA VAL A 53 -6.44 -2.67 13.49
C VAL A 53 -6.02 -4.13 13.52
N GLU A 54 -6.99 -5.04 13.44
CA GLU A 54 -6.71 -6.47 13.40
C GLU A 54 -7.30 -7.13 12.15
N GLY A 55 -6.48 -7.89 11.43
CA GLY A 55 -6.91 -8.79 10.36
C GLY A 55 -7.35 -8.16 9.04
N ARG A 56 -7.20 -6.84 8.84
CA ARG A 56 -7.45 -6.17 7.55
C ARG A 56 -6.19 -6.03 6.74
N ASN A 57 -6.23 -6.35 5.45
CA ASN A 57 -5.14 -5.98 4.54
C ASN A 57 -5.18 -4.47 4.21
N TYR A 58 -4.13 -3.93 3.58
CA TYR A 58 -4.01 -2.52 3.26
C TYR A 58 -5.07 -2.04 2.26
N PHE A 59 -5.45 -2.87 1.29
CA PHE A 59 -6.46 -2.52 0.29
C PHE A 59 -7.84 -2.35 0.94
N ASP A 60 -8.24 -3.29 1.78
CA ASP A 60 -9.49 -3.24 2.54
C ASP A 60 -9.50 -2.06 3.52
N TYR A 61 -8.36 -1.79 4.17
CA TYR A 61 -8.24 -0.69 5.12
C TYR A 61 -8.38 0.68 4.43
N LEU A 62 -7.80 0.85 3.24
CA LEU A 62 -7.90 2.07 2.43
C LEU A 62 -9.13 2.09 1.50
N GLY A 63 -9.96 1.05 1.52
CA GLY A 63 -11.20 0.98 0.73
C GLY A 63 -10.96 1.01 -0.78
N VAL A 64 -9.91 0.34 -1.25
CA VAL A 64 -9.54 0.21 -2.67
C VAL A 64 -9.56 -1.26 -3.08
N VAL A 65 -9.81 -1.53 -4.36
CA VAL A 65 -9.82 -2.91 -4.87
C VAL A 65 -8.39 -3.47 -4.90
N PRO A 66 -8.15 -4.70 -4.39
CA PRO A 66 -6.86 -5.36 -4.49
C PRO A 66 -6.42 -5.54 -5.95
N GLY A 67 -5.28 -4.99 -6.31
CA GLY A 67 -4.74 -5.07 -7.67
C GLY A 67 -3.42 -4.33 -7.81
N PHE A 68 -2.70 -4.61 -8.90
CA PHE A 68 -1.48 -3.86 -9.23
C PHE A 68 -1.80 -2.46 -9.72
N ASP A 69 -2.85 -2.29 -10.53
CA ASP A 69 -3.33 -0.97 -10.95
C ASP A 69 -4.29 -0.43 -9.89
N VAL A 70 -3.84 0.61 -9.18
CA VAL A 70 -4.61 1.29 -8.14
C VAL A 70 -4.85 2.72 -8.58
N ASP A 71 -6.09 3.19 -8.42
CA ASP A 71 -6.41 4.61 -8.56
C ASP A 71 -5.77 5.40 -7.39
N LEU A 72 -4.65 6.06 -7.68
CA LEU A 72 -3.91 6.88 -6.72
C LEU A 72 -4.72 8.08 -6.21
N SER A 73 -5.67 8.59 -7.00
CA SER A 73 -6.51 9.71 -6.60
C SER A 73 -7.54 9.25 -5.57
N LEU A 74 -8.19 8.11 -5.82
CA LEU A 74 -9.08 7.46 -4.86
C LEU A 74 -8.32 7.07 -3.58
N LEU A 75 -7.12 6.49 -3.72
CA LEU A 75 -6.25 6.11 -2.61
C LEU A 75 -5.95 7.31 -1.70
N LYS A 76 -5.52 8.44 -2.28
CA LYS A 76 -5.23 9.67 -1.56
C LYS A 76 -6.46 10.25 -0.88
N MET A 77 -7.61 10.27 -1.57
CA MET A 77 -8.87 10.75 -0.98
C MET A 77 -9.26 9.91 0.26
N ASN A 78 -9.20 8.58 0.14
CA ASN A 78 -9.53 7.68 1.25
C ASN A 78 -8.54 7.80 2.40
N PHE A 79 -7.24 7.93 2.10
CA PHE A 79 -6.20 8.19 3.10
C PHE A 79 -6.50 9.45 3.90
N LEU A 80 -6.74 10.59 3.25
CA LEU A 80 -7.04 11.86 3.94
C LEU A 80 -8.30 11.76 4.80
N LYS A 81 -9.35 11.11 4.28
CA LYS A 81 -10.60 10.88 5.02
C LYS A 81 -10.35 10.04 6.27
N LEU A 82 -9.62 8.95 6.16
CA LEU A 82 -9.30 8.06 7.28
C LEU A 82 -8.38 8.73 8.29
N GLN A 83 -7.33 9.42 7.83
CA GLN A 83 -6.41 10.16 8.69
C GLN A 83 -7.16 11.19 9.51
N SER A 84 -8.13 11.88 8.90
CA SER A 84 -8.97 12.84 9.61
C SER A 84 -9.77 12.24 10.78
N VAL A 85 -10.04 10.93 10.80
CA VAL A 85 -10.81 10.30 11.89
C VAL A 85 -9.95 9.54 12.89
N VAL A 86 -8.78 9.02 12.48
CA VAL A 86 -7.89 8.23 13.36
C VAL A 86 -6.69 9.01 13.89
N HIS A 87 -6.52 10.29 13.56
CA HIS A 87 -5.35 11.08 13.98
C HIS A 87 -5.20 11.18 15.52
N PRO A 88 -4.01 10.92 16.10
CA PRO A 88 -3.77 10.94 17.54
C PRO A 88 -4.21 12.23 18.25
N ASP A 89 -4.05 13.39 17.61
CA ASP A 89 -4.48 14.68 18.16
C ASP A 89 -5.95 14.70 18.60
N LYS A 90 -6.83 13.95 17.91
CA LYS A 90 -8.25 13.85 18.26
C LYS A 90 -8.50 13.05 19.54
N PHE A 91 -7.53 12.23 19.95
CA PHE A 91 -7.59 11.37 21.14
C PHE A 91 -6.69 11.88 22.27
N SER A 92 -6.11 13.08 22.13
CA SER A 92 -5.26 13.71 23.15
C SER A 92 -5.93 13.87 24.53
N ARG A 93 -7.25 13.98 24.57
CA ARG A 93 -8.08 14.07 25.79
C ARG A 93 -8.84 12.78 26.13
N CYS A 94 -8.60 11.71 25.39
CA CYS A 94 -9.24 10.40 25.59
C CYS A 94 -8.46 9.54 26.61
N SER A 95 -8.96 8.33 26.85
CA SER A 95 -8.24 7.35 27.67
C SER A 95 -6.88 6.99 27.07
N PRO A 96 -5.87 6.61 27.89
CA PRO A 96 -4.58 6.14 27.39
C PRO A 96 -4.70 5.03 26.35
N GLU A 97 -5.62 4.09 26.56
CA GLU A 97 -5.88 2.97 25.65
C GLU A 97 -6.45 3.45 24.31
N GLU A 98 -7.38 4.42 24.30
CA GLU A 98 -7.90 5.00 23.05
C GLU A 98 -6.80 5.76 22.27
N LYS A 99 -5.89 6.41 23.00
CA LYS A 99 -4.76 7.12 22.40
C LYS A 99 -3.78 6.15 21.73
N GLU A 100 -3.41 5.07 22.43
CA GLU A 100 -2.54 4.02 21.90
C GLU A 100 -3.16 3.34 20.66
N ILE A 101 -4.45 3.03 20.71
CA ILE A 101 -5.17 2.45 19.56
C ILE A 101 -5.16 3.43 18.38
N SER A 102 -5.38 4.73 18.61
CA SER A 102 -5.33 5.75 17.56
C SER A 102 -3.93 5.90 16.95
N GLU A 103 -2.88 5.89 17.76
CA GLU A 103 -1.49 5.91 17.28
C GLU A 103 -1.19 4.70 16.39
N ASN A 104 -1.60 3.51 16.81
CA ASN A 104 -1.46 2.30 16.01
C ASN A 104 -2.27 2.34 14.70
N CYS A 105 -3.50 2.86 14.73
CA CYS A 105 -4.33 3.02 13.54
C CYS A 105 -3.72 4.01 12.54
N SER A 106 -3.16 5.13 13.03
CA SER A 106 -2.50 6.15 12.21
C SER A 106 -1.20 5.60 11.59
N ARG A 107 -0.40 4.88 12.38
CA ARG A 107 0.82 4.21 11.88
C ARG A 107 0.48 3.20 10.77
N TYR A 108 -0.52 2.35 11.00
CA TYR A 108 -0.97 1.36 10.01
C TYR A 108 -1.49 2.04 8.73
N LEU A 109 -2.24 3.14 8.87
CA LEU A 109 -2.75 3.91 7.73
C LEU A 109 -1.63 4.49 6.87
N ASN A 110 -0.60 5.06 7.50
CA ASN A 110 0.55 5.63 6.82
C ASN A 110 1.36 4.55 6.09
N GLU A 111 1.58 3.41 6.74
CA GLU A 111 2.25 2.26 6.14
C GLU A 111 1.47 1.74 4.92
N ALA A 112 0.16 1.50 5.09
CA ALA A 112 -0.73 1.08 4.01
C ALA A 112 -0.69 2.06 2.82
N TYR A 113 -0.76 3.36 3.09
CA TYR A 113 -0.73 4.39 2.05
C TYR A 113 0.62 4.41 1.32
N LYS A 114 1.74 4.36 2.06
CA LYS A 114 3.09 4.32 1.46
C LYS A 114 3.27 3.08 0.59
N THR A 115 2.92 1.90 1.11
CA THR A 115 3.04 0.62 0.40
C THR A 115 2.17 0.59 -0.85
N LEU A 116 0.92 1.05 -0.76
CA LEU A 116 0.03 1.07 -1.91
C LEU A 116 0.32 2.19 -2.89
N THR A 117 1.05 3.24 -2.53
CA THR A 117 1.43 4.32 -3.47
C THR A 117 2.57 3.87 -4.39
N GLU A 118 3.60 3.26 -3.84
CA GLU A 118 4.79 2.83 -4.58
C GLU A 118 4.55 1.52 -5.34
N PRO A 119 4.73 1.46 -6.69
CA PRO A 119 4.42 0.26 -7.46
C PRO A 119 5.23 -0.98 -7.04
N LEU A 120 6.51 -0.81 -6.69
CA LEU A 120 7.36 -1.91 -6.23
C LEU A 120 6.87 -2.49 -4.90
N GLU A 121 6.57 -1.63 -3.93
CA GLU A 121 6.09 -2.06 -2.60
C GLU A 121 4.69 -2.67 -2.70
N ARG A 122 3.83 -2.10 -3.57
CA ARG A 122 2.54 -2.68 -3.91
C ARG A 122 2.68 -4.08 -4.52
N ALA A 123 3.65 -4.29 -5.42
CA ALA A 123 3.90 -5.59 -6.03
C ALA A 123 4.36 -6.63 -5.00
N LYS A 124 5.30 -6.26 -4.12
CA LYS A 124 5.74 -7.11 -3.00
C LYS A 124 4.56 -7.47 -2.08
N TYR A 125 3.72 -6.50 -1.75
CA TYR A 125 2.55 -6.71 -0.91
C TYR A 125 1.51 -7.62 -1.55
N LEU A 126 1.26 -7.50 -2.85
CA LEU A 126 0.37 -8.42 -3.56
C LEU A 126 0.88 -9.87 -3.52
N LEU A 127 2.20 -10.07 -3.58
CA LEU A 127 2.81 -11.39 -3.43
C LEU A 127 2.61 -11.97 -2.01
N THR A 128 2.72 -11.14 -0.96
CA THR A 128 2.46 -11.60 0.41
C THR A 128 1.00 -12.01 0.58
N LEU A 129 0.05 -11.26 0.02
CA LEU A 129 -1.38 -11.61 0.03
C LEU A 129 -1.69 -12.91 -0.72
N LYS A 130 -0.89 -13.27 -1.72
CA LYS A 130 -1.00 -14.55 -2.45
C LYS A 130 -0.25 -15.70 -1.75
N GLY A 131 0.27 -15.50 -0.54
CA GLY A 131 1.00 -16.52 0.21
C GLY A 131 2.38 -16.84 -0.36
N ALA A 132 2.92 -15.95 -1.20
CA ALA A 132 4.16 -16.16 -1.93
C ALA A 132 5.13 -14.99 -1.72
N PRO A 133 5.52 -14.66 -0.47
CA PRO A 133 6.40 -13.54 -0.20
C PRO A 133 7.75 -13.71 -0.92
N GLN A 134 8.36 -12.58 -1.22
CA GLN A 134 9.69 -12.51 -1.84
C GLN A 134 10.74 -12.68 -0.75
N ASN A 135 11.05 -13.93 -0.39
CA ASN A 135 12.03 -14.25 0.65
C ASN A 135 13.42 -14.60 0.09
N ASP A 136 13.53 -14.95 -1.19
CA ASP A 136 14.77 -15.49 -1.78
C ASP A 136 15.27 -14.61 -2.93
N GLU A 137 16.18 -13.68 -2.62
CA GLU A 137 16.89 -12.88 -3.63
C GLU A 137 17.91 -13.72 -4.42
N HIS A 138 18.51 -14.76 -3.84
CA HIS A 138 19.67 -15.43 -4.42
C HIS A 138 19.40 -16.43 -5.56
N VAL A 139 18.16 -16.88 -5.76
CA VAL A 139 17.86 -17.97 -6.74
C VAL A 139 17.16 -17.44 -8.00
N MET A 140 16.78 -16.16 -8.05
CA MET A 140 15.84 -15.65 -9.07
C MET A 140 16.49 -14.82 -10.19
N GLY A 141 17.73 -14.36 -10.01
CA GLY A 141 18.49 -13.62 -11.02
C GLY A 141 19.30 -14.57 -11.89
N GLY A 142 18.81 -14.90 -13.09
CA GLY A 142 19.62 -15.64 -14.07
C GLY A 142 20.92 -14.91 -14.39
N THR A 143 21.95 -15.64 -14.85
CA THR A 143 23.29 -15.12 -15.16
C THR A 143 23.26 -13.89 -16.05
N ASP A 144 22.40 -13.91 -17.08
CA ASP A 144 22.31 -12.85 -18.08
C ASP A 144 21.79 -11.54 -17.46
N PHE A 145 20.87 -11.63 -16.50
CA PHE A 145 20.34 -10.46 -15.81
C PHE A 145 21.38 -9.82 -14.89
N LEU A 146 22.19 -10.65 -14.21
CA LEU A 146 23.25 -10.14 -13.34
C LEU A 146 24.34 -9.44 -14.16
N ALA A 147 24.71 -9.99 -15.31
CA ALA A 147 25.64 -9.34 -16.24
C ALA A 147 25.10 -7.98 -16.71
N GLU A 148 23.84 -7.93 -17.17
CA GLU A 148 23.18 -6.67 -17.55
C GLU A 148 23.18 -5.64 -16.41
N MET A 149 22.88 -6.07 -15.18
CA MET A 149 22.91 -5.16 -14.03
C MET A 149 24.31 -4.64 -13.72
N MET A 150 25.35 -5.46 -13.89
CA MET A 150 26.74 -5.01 -13.71
C MET A 150 27.11 -3.95 -14.74
N GLU A 151 26.83 -4.21 -16.02
CA GLU A 151 27.11 -3.26 -17.12
C GLU A 151 26.39 -1.92 -16.91
N LEU A 152 25.10 -1.94 -16.54
CA LEU A 152 24.33 -0.72 -16.30
C LEU A 152 24.84 0.07 -15.09
N ASN A 153 25.30 -0.61 -14.03
CA ASN A 153 25.91 0.06 -12.89
C ASN A 153 27.28 0.67 -13.25
N GLU A 154 28.08 -0.01 -14.06
CA GLU A 154 29.35 0.54 -14.55
C GLU A 154 29.13 1.80 -15.40
N LEU A 155 28.17 1.76 -16.33
CA LEU A 155 27.78 2.92 -17.12
C LEU A 155 27.32 4.09 -16.24
N MET A 156 26.47 3.82 -15.23
CA MET A 156 26.04 4.83 -14.27
C MET A 156 27.23 5.47 -13.54
N VAL A 157 28.23 4.70 -13.13
CA VAL A 157 29.38 5.22 -12.37
C VAL A 157 30.37 5.98 -13.25
N THR A 158 30.68 5.46 -14.43
CA THR A 158 31.72 5.99 -15.33
C THR A 158 31.26 7.20 -16.14
N ASN A 159 29.97 7.28 -16.46
CA ASN A 159 29.42 8.35 -17.28
C ASN A 159 29.09 9.60 -16.45
N ASN A 160 29.60 10.76 -16.87
CA ASN A 160 29.34 12.05 -16.21
C ASN A 160 28.60 13.05 -17.12
N ASP A 161 28.15 12.63 -18.31
CA ASP A 161 27.31 13.48 -19.16
C ASP A 161 25.85 13.41 -18.68
N PRO A 162 25.26 14.52 -18.20
CA PRO A 162 23.87 14.53 -17.72
C PRO A 162 22.86 14.17 -18.83
N LYS A 163 23.17 14.40 -20.11
CA LYS A 163 22.29 14.00 -21.22
C LYS A 163 22.27 12.49 -21.41
N GLU A 164 23.44 11.85 -21.41
CA GLU A 164 23.53 10.40 -21.55
C GLU A 164 22.92 9.68 -20.33
N LEU A 165 23.14 10.20 -19.12
CA LEU A 165 22.51 9.68 -17.91
C LEU A 165 20.97 9.80 -17.94
N LYS A 166 20.42 10.88 -18.52
CA LYS A 166 18.96 11.03 -18.71
C LYS A 166 18.41 10.02 -19.72
N ILE A 167 19.15 9.72 -20.79
CA ILE A 167 18.77 8.67 -21.75
C ILE A 167 18.73 7.31 -21.05
N LEU A 168 19.79 6.97 -20.29
CA LEU A 168 19.86 5.74 -19.52
C LEU A 168 18.72 5.63 -18.48
N LEU A 169 18.38 6.73 -17.81
CA LEU A 169 17.25 6.80 -16.89
C LEU A 169 15.93 6.47 -17.61
N TYR A 170 15.70 7.03 -18.79
CA TYR A 170 14.50 6.74 -19.59
C TYR A 170 14.42 5.26 -20.02
N GLU A 171 15.55 4.65 -20.38
CA GLU A 171 15.61 3.22 -20.70
C GLU A 171 15.26 2.35 -19.48
N VAL A 172 15.82 2.68 -18.31
CA VAL A 172 15.52 1.99 -17.06
C VAL A 172 14.04 2.15 -16.69
N GLU A 173 13.46 3.34 -16.84
CA GLU A 173 12.03 3.57 -16.62
C GLU A 173 11.15 2.76 -17.56
N THR A 174 11.55 2.63 -18.83
CA THR A 174 10.85 1.79 -19.80
C THR A 174 10.87 0.31 -19.39
N LYS A 175 12.02 -0.20 -18.94
CA LYS A 175 12.16 -1.57 -18.42
C LYS A 175 11.30 -1.79 -17.17
N ILE A 176 11.24 -0.82 -16.26
CA ILE A 176 10.35 -0.85 -15.08
C ILE A 176 8.88 -0.96 -15.50
N GLN A 177 8.44 -0.14 -16.48
CA GLN A 177 7.06 -0.19 -16.96
C GLN A 177 6.72 -1.54 -17.61
N MET A 178 7.63 -2.10 -18.41
CA MET A 178 7.45 -3.41 -19.04
C MET A 178 7.33 -4.52 -17.99
N LEU A 179 8.26 -4.58 -17.03
CA LEU A 179 8.23 -5.56 -15.94
C LEU A 179 7.00 -5.40 -15.04
N GLY A 180 6.52 -4.17 -14.84
CA GLY A 180 5.26 -3.91 -14.14
C GLY A 180 4.06 -4.54 -14.85
N ARG A 181 3.99 -4.44 -16.18
CA ARG A 181 2.94 -5.10 -16.99
C ARG A 181 3.06 -6.62 -16.94
N GLU A 182 4.28 -7.15 -17.01
CA GLU A 182 4.52 -8.60 -16.87
C GLU A 182 4.11 -9.11 -15.49
N PHE A 183 4.44 -8.38 -14.43
CA PHE A 183 4.03 -8.69 -13.07
C PHE A 183 2.50 -8.72 -12.95
N LYS A 184 1.82 -7.68 -13.45
CA LYS A 184 0.35 -7.60 -13.46
C LYS A 184 -0.27 -8.84 -14.10
N ASN A 185 0.14 -9.17 -15.32
CA ASN A 185 -0.36 -10.35 -16.03
C ASN A 185 -0.05 -11.65 -15.27
N SER A 186 1.14 -11.75 -14.67
CA SER A 186 1.53 -12.93 -13.88
C SER A 186 0.68 -13.12 -12.62
N ILE A 187 0.29 -12.02 -11.95
CA ILE A 187 -0.61 -12.07 -10.79
C ILE A 187 -2.04 -12.43 -11.21
N GLU A 188 -2.54 -11.85 -12.29
CA GLU A 188 -3.89 -12.13 -12.81
C GLU A 188 -4.04 -13.58 -13.28
N THR A 189 -2.99 -14.15 -13.87
CA THR A 189 -2.94 -15.55 -14.31
C THR A 189 -2.44 -16.53 -13.24
N ASN A 190 -2.24 -16.06 -12.01
CA ASN A 190 -1.75 -16.85 -10.86
C ASN A 190 -0.39 -17.56 -11.07
N GLN A 191 0.46 -17.03 -11.96
CA GLN A 191 1.81 -17.52 -12.22
C GLN A 191 2.82 -16.92 -11.22
N LEU A 192 2.70 -17.33 -9.95
CA LEU A 192 3.45 -16.72 -8.83
C LEU A 192 4.98 -16.80 -9.01
N GLY A 193 5.50 -17.85 -9.67
CA GLY A 193 6.93 -17.95 -9.98
C GLY A 193 7.43 -16.85 -10.92
N LYS A 194 6.66 -16.50 -11.96
CA LYS A 194 6.98 -15.39 -12.86
C LYS A 194 6.81 -14.05 -12.17
N ALA A 195 5.75 -13.91 -11.36
CA ALA A 195 5.51 -12.71 -10.57
C ALA A 195 6.69 -12.42 -9.61
N LYS A 196 7.19 -13.44 -8.90
CA LYS A 196 8.39 -13.31 -8.03
C LYS A 196 9.63 -12.85 -8.81
N LYS A 197 9.88 -13.44 -9.98
CA LYS A 197 11.01 -13.03 -10.86
C LYS A 197 10.86 -11.58 -11.34
N ALA A 198 9.65 -11.16 -11.69
CA ALA A 198 9.38 -9.78 -12.10
C ALA A 198 9.65 -8.79 -10.95
N VAL A 199 9.14 -9.06 -9.73
CA VAL A 199 9.41 -8.21 -8.56
C VAL A 199 10.89 -8.20 -8.21
N PHE A 200 11.59 -9.33 -8.33
CA PHE A 200 13.03 -9.39 -8.16
C PHE A 200 13.76 -8.44 -9.11
N LYS A 201 13.52 -8.54 -10.42
CA LYS A 201 14.12 -7.63 -11.40
C LYS A 201 13.76 -6.17 -11.13
N LEU A 202 12.50 -5.89 -10.80
CA LEU A 202 12.04 -4.54 -10.46
C LEU A 202 12.84 -3.94 -9.30
N THR A 203 13.14 -4.71 -8.24
CA THR A 203 13.94 -4.22 -7.11
C THR A 203 15.29 -3.64 -7.56
N PHE A 204 15.98 -4.30 -8.49
CA PHE A 204 17.27 -3.81 -9.00
C PHE A 204 17.11 -2.59 -9.89
N TYR A 205 16.15 -2.59 -10.83
CA TYR A 205 15.93 -1.42 -11.68
C TYR A 205 15.48 -0.19 -10.89
N TYR A 206 14.68 -0.35 -9.82
CA TYR A 206 14.32 0.77 -8.95
C TYR A 206 15.53 1.31 -8.17
N ARG A 207 16.42 0.43 -7.68
CA ARG A 207 17.70 0.86 -7.05
C ARG A 207 18.56 1.64 -8.05
N LEU A 208 18.71 1.13 -9.28
CA LEU A 208 19.46 1.78 -10.35
C LEU A 208 18.83 3.14 -10.73
N LYS A 209 17.51 3.20 -10.91
CA LYS A 209 16.76 4.44 -11.18
C LYS A 209 17.03 5.51 -10.12
N HIS A 210 16.99 5.13 -8.85
CA HIS A 210 17.27 6.05 -7.74
C HIS A 210 18.73 6.54 -7.78
N GLY A 211 19.69 5.64 -8.03
CA GLY A 211 21.10 5.99 -8.20
C GLY A 211 21.32 6.99 -9.35
N LEU A 212 20.73 6.72 -10.52
CA LEU A 212 20.78 7.61 -11.69
C LEU A 212 20.17 8.98 -11.39
N SER A 213 19.00 9.01 -10.76
CA SER A 213 18.29 10.25 -10.44
C SER A 213 19.13 11.13 -9.50
N ASN A 214 19.75 10.54 -8.47
CA ASN A 214 20.63 11.26 -7.56
C ASN A 214 21.89 11.78 -8.28
N LYS A 215 22.53 10.93 -9.10
CA LYS A 215 23.74 11.33 -9.83
C LYS A 215 23.48 12.48 -10.80
N ILE A 216 22.33 12.49 -11.48
CA ILE A 216 21.95 13.60 -12.37
C ILE A 216 21.81 14.90 -11.57
N ILE A 217 21.19 14.86 -10.39
CA ILE A 217 21.05 16.02 -9.51
C ILE A 217 22.42 16.52 -9.03
N ASP A 218 23.36 15.63 -8.74
CA ASP A 218 24.71 16.00 -8.27
C ASP A 218 25.59 16.64 -9.36
N ILE A 219 25.27 16.42 -10.65
CA ILE A 219 26.02 16.94 -11.80
C ILE A 219 25.46 18.29 -12.29
N GLU A 220 24.17 18.56 -12.09
CA GLU A 220 23.48 19.81 -12.47
C GLU A 220 23.78 20.99 -11.52
#